data_AF-A0A117NVM5-F1
#
_entry.id   AF-A0A117NVM5-F1
#
_cell.length_a   1.000
_cell.length_b   1.000
_cell.length_c   1.000
_cell.angle_alpha   90.00
_cell.angle_beta   90.00
_cell.angle_gamma   90.00
#
_symmetry.space_group_name_H-M   'P 1'
#
loop_
_entity.id
_entity.type
_entity.pdbx_description
1 polymer ?
#
loop_
_entity_poly.entity_id
_entity_poly.type
_entity_poly.pdbx_seq_one_letter_code
_entity_poly.pdbx_strand_id
1 'polypeptide(L)'
;MEPPASRLVQQVRDGLFPSMHTLIAYQTLFGMYCGIVPDGIDGLGLDDLEWAGDTTILLSYVKGRAAKESLNLPKRAVRLLEQWLEHSAPLRVFADDELRESLWIAQDPLTGSRVTGPPATGKPRQTFVKEVALTDDLGTPFTIHRGRIRATYEEQLARRGWTGRATIDPNHTPRTEGDHYVIPTTPAQLDAVESIIEDGQADLLRKALAPVVLTSEQAATFVEGFPGEVERLGLDTASIAALVGGERDVFTAACADQLAGLHGPAGKPCPARPWVCLLCPLAVFMPRHIGNLLRLESFFLRQFRQMPTEHFVRAFGPYADRLSSEILPKFTADARSRAAREVADDDTELPLRPEEMS
;
A
#
# COMPACT_ATOMS: atom_id res chain seq x y z
N MET A 1 51.47 1.40 -34.58
CA MET A 1 52.16 1.65 -33.28
C MET A 1 51.40 0.85 -32.25
N GLU A 2 51.86 -0.37 -31.96
CA GLU A 2 51.18 -1.27 -31.02
C GLU A 2 51.15 -0.63 -29.62
N PRO A 3 50.02 -0.73 -28.89
CA PRO A 3 49.99 -0.27 -27.51
C PRO A 3 51.00 -1.10 -26.68
N PRO A 4 51.71 -0.48 -25.72
CA PRO A 4 52.62 -1.23 -24.85
C PRO A 4 51.86 -2.37 -24.16
N ALA A 5 52.48 -3.54 -24.00
CA ALA A 5 51.85 -4.77 -23.53
C ALA A 5 51.00 -4.61 -22.25
N SER A 6 51.38 -3.69 -21.35
CA SER A 6 50.60 -3.35 -20.16
C SER A 6 49.21 -2.78 -20.45
N ARG A 7 49.07 -1.97 -21.52
CA ARG A 7 47.81 -1.35 -21.93
C ARG A 7 46.86 -2.38 -22.57
N LEU A 8 47.39 -3.35 -23.30
CA LEU A 8 46.59 -4.44 -23.87
C LEU A 8 46.05 -5.36 -22.75
N VAL A 9 46.88 -5.71 -21.77
CA VAL A 9 46.46 -6.50 -20.61
C VAL A 9 45.38 -5.78 -19.81
N GLN A 10 45.51 -4.47 -19.62
CA GLN A 10 44.49 -3.65 -18.98
C GLN A 10 43.17 -3.70 -19.75
N GLN A 11 43.20 -3.46 -21.07
CA GLN A 11 42.00 -3.48 -21.92
C GLN A 11 41.30 -4.84 -21.94
N VAL A 12 42.06 -5.94 -21.96
CA VAL A 12 41.49 -7.29 -21.90
C VAL A 12 40.84 -7.52 -20.53
N ARG A 13 41.47 -7.09 -19.43
CA ARG A 13 40.88 -7.19 -18.09
C ARG A 13 39.60 -6.37 -17.95
N ASP A 14 39.63 -5.11 -18.41
CA ASP A 14 38.47 -4.21 -18.37
C ASP A 14 37.29 -4.73 -19.22
N GLY A 15 37.57 -5.59 -20.22
CA GLY A 15 36.56 -6.28 -21.02
C GLY A 15 36.07 -7.62 -20.44
N LEU A 16 36.79 -8.21 -19.49
CA LEU A 16 36.46 -9.52 -18.89
C LEU A 16 35.82 -9.41 -17.51
N PHE A 17 36.11 -8.34 -16.76
CA PHE A 17 35.66 -8.17 -15.38
C PHE A 17 34.92 -6.85 -15.17
N PRO A 18 33.95 -6.80 -14.25
CA PRO A 18 33.26 -5.55 -13.93
C PRO A 18 34.24 -4.54 -13.34
N SER A 19 34.33 -3.38 -13.99
CA SER A 19 35.06 -2.22 -13.47
C SER A 19 34.29 -1.54 -12.33
N MET A 20 34.97 -0.65 -11.61
CA MET A 20 34.31 0.23 -10.62
C MET A 20 33.18 1.07 -11.26
N HIS A 21 33.32 1.49 -12.52
CA HIS A 21 32.28 2.22 -13.25
C HIS A 21 31.06 1.35 -13.52
N THR A 22 31.29 0.10 -13.92
CA THR A 22 30.24 -0.90 -14.12
C THR A 22 29.46 -1.12 -12.83
N LEU A 23 30.15 -1.37 -11.71
CA LEU A 23 29.52 -1.56 -10.41
C LEU A 23 28.66 -0.34 -10.02
N ILE A 24 29.19 0.88 -10.15
CA ILE A 24 28.44 2.11 -9.82
C ILE A 24 27.17 2.23 -10.67
N ALA A 25 27.24 1.91 -11.97
CA ALA A 25 26.10 1.95 -12.87
C ALA A 25 25.02 0.94 -12.46
N TYR A 26 25.43 -0.31 -12.18
CA TYR A 26 24.51 -1.37 -11.72
C TYR A 26 23.85 -1.01 -10.39
N GLN A 27 24.62 -0.57 -9.39
CA GLN A 27 24.04 -0.19 -8.09
C GLN A 27 23.04 0.98 -8.22
N THR A 28 23.37 1.97 -9.06
CA THR A 28 22.50 3.14 -9.27
C THR A 28 21.18 2.72 -9.92
N LEU A 29 21.26 1.93 -11.00
CA LEU A 29 20.07 1.41 -11.69
C LEU A 29 19.26 0.45 -10.81
N PHE A 30 19.92 -0.42 -10.06
CA PHE A 30 19.27 -1.35 -9.16
C PHE A 30 18.44 -0.61 -8.12
N GLY A 31 19.03 0.38 -7.44
CA GLY A 31 18.30 1.22 -6.48
C GLY A 31 17.13 1.99 -7.11
N MET A 32 17.29 2.51 -8.33
CA MET A 32 16.19 3.14 -9.07
C MET A 32 15.07 2.17 -9.46
N TYR A 33 15.32 0.87 -9.50
CA TYR A 33 14.33 -0.15 -9.86
C TYR A 33 13.62 -0.79 -8.67
N CYS A 34 14.20 -0.74 -7.47
CA CYS A 34 13.65 -1.39 -6.28
C CYS A 34 13.43 -0.48 -5.07
N GLY A 35 13.92 0.76 -5.07
CA GLY A 35 13.67 1.71 -3.98
C GLY A 35 14.48 1.46 -2.69
N ILE A 36 15.45 0.54 -2.73
CA ILE A 36 16.31 0.25 -1.58
C ILE A 36 17.25 1.41 -1.32
N VAL A 37 17.43 1.72 -0.04
CA VAL A 37 18.34 2.77 0.38
C VAL A 37 19.80 2.41 0.03
N PRO A 38 20.66 3.40 -0.26
CA PRO A 38 21.99 3.11 -0.77
C PRO A 38 22.86 2.24 0.14
N ASP A 39 22.80 2.46 1.45
CA ASP A 39 23.58 1.67 2.42
C ASP A 39 23.08 0.22 2.48
N GLY A 40 21.76 0.02 2.32
CA GLY A 40 21.16 -1.31 2.21
C GLY A 40 21.55 -2.02 0.91
N ILE A 41 21.79 -1.29 -0.18
CA ILE A 41 22.31 -1.86 -1.43
C ILE A 41 23.78 -2.26 -1.27
N ASP A 42 24.62 -1.40 -0.69
CA ASP A 42 26.06 -1.68 -0.57
C ASP A 42 26.35 -2.96 0.23
N GLY A 43 25.56 -3.20 1.28
CA GLY A 43 25.75 -4.31 2.21
C GLY A 43 25.15 -5.64 1.77
N LEU A 44 24.60 -5.76 0.55
CA LEU A 44 23.97 -7.00 0.09
C LEU A 44 24.97 -8.14 -0.07
N GLY A 45 24.65 -9.28 0.50
CA GLY A 45 25.29 -10.57 0.25
C GLY A 45 24.59 -11.39 -0.84
N LEU A 46 25.20 -12.50 -1.25
CA LEU A 46 24.54 -13.50 -2.10
C LEU A 46 23.45 -14.26 -1.35
N ASP A 47 23.60 -14.45 -0.05
CA ASP A 47 22.66 -15.12 0.85
C ASP A 47 21.43 -14.27 1.21
N ASP A 48 21.46 -12.97 0.92
CA ASP A 48 20.31 -12.08 1.00
C ASP A 48 19.28 -12.32 -0.13
N LEU A 49 19.63 -13.13 -1.14
CA LEU A 49 18.79 -13.44 -2.30
C LEU A 49 18.05 -14.78 -2.09
N GLU A 50 16.74 -14.73 -1.84
CA GLU A 50 15.92 -15.94 -1.78
C GLU A 50 15.06 -16.07 -3.05
N TRP A 51 15.25 -17.18 -3.79
CA TRP A 51 14.50 -17.44 -5.02
C TRP A 51 13.15 -18.08 -4.73
N ALA A 52 12.08 -17.38 -5.08
CA ALA A 52 10.72 -17.89 -5.08
C ALA A 52 10.35 -18.36 -6.49
N GLY A 53 10.76 -19.58 -6.83
CA GLY A 53 10.67 -20.12 -8.20
C GLY A 53 11.67 -19.45 -9.16
N ASP A 54 11.37 -19.48 -10.46
CA ASP A 54 12.36 -19.14 -11.50
C ASP A 54 12.44 -17.64 -11.84
N THR A 55 11.54 -16.81 -11.31
CA THR A 55 11.38 -15.41 -11.78
C THR A 55 11.21 -14.37 -10.69
N THR A 56 11.12 -14.81 -9.43
CA THR A 56 10.86 -13.93 -8.29
C THR A 56 11.97 -14.10 -7.28
N ILE A 57 12.50 -12.97 -6.80
CA ILE A 57 13.49 -12.93 -5.74
C ILE A 57 12.89 -12.15 -4.57
N LEU A 58 12.86 -12.77 -3.41
CA LEU A 58 12.68 -12.10 -2.13
C LEU A 58 14.05 -11.66 -1.65
N LEU A 59 14.27 -10.35 -1.60
CA LEU A 59 15.52 -9.76 -1.17
C LEU A 59 15.42 -9.33 0.29
N SER A 60 16.42 -9.69 1.07
CA SER A 60 16.60 -9.18 2.43
C SER A 60 17.70 -8.13 2.49
N TYR A 61 17.55 -7.09 3.30
CA TYR A 61 18.61 -6.09 3.51
C TYR A 61 18.52 -5.42 4.88
N VAL A 62 19.61 -4.78 5.29
CA VAL A 62 19.68 -4.03 6.56
C VAL A 62 19.82 -2.55 6.27
N LYS A 63 18.94 -1.74 6.87
CA LYS A 63 18.98 -0.28 6.77
C LYS A 63 19.82 0.31 7.90
N GLY A 64 21.12 0.47 7.68
CA GLY A 64 22.01 1.11 8.66
C GLY A 64 21.98 0.43 10.03
N ARG A 65 21.40 1.09 11.06
CA ARG A 65 21.24 0.53 12.42
C ARG A 65 19.83 -0.02 12.72
N ALA A 66 18.97 -0.13 11.71
CA ALA A 66 17.58 -0.60 11.85
C ALA A 66 17.45 -2.12 11.60
N ALA A 67 16.25 -2.66 11.85
CA ALA A 67 15.93 -4.07 11.67
C ALA A 67 16.05 -4.55 10.21
N LYS A 68 16.15 -5.87 10.02
CA LYS A 68 16.17 -6.53 8.71
C LYS A 68 14.83 -6.28 8.00
N GLU A 69 14.89 -5.76 6.78
CA GLU A 69 13.75 -5.54 5.89
C GLU A 69 13.79 -6.57 4.75
N SER A 70 12.64 -6.89 4.16
CA SER A 70 12.54 -7.76 3.00
C SER A 70 11.54 -7.21 1.98
N LEU A 71 11.84 -7.38 0.69
CA LEU A 71 10.93 -7.00 -0.39
C LEU A 71 11.01 -7.94 -1.59
N ASN A 72 9.87 -8.09 -2.28
CA ASN A 72 9.83 -8.79 -3.56
C ASN A 72 10.38 -7.88 -4.66
N LEU A 73 11.42 -8.33 -5.36
CA LEU A 73 12.05 -7.53 -6.39
C LEU A 73 11.13 -7.35 -7.61
N PRO A 74 10.96 -6.12 -8.12
CA PRO A 74 10.29 -5.90 -9.38
C PRO A 74 11.01 -6.62 -10.52
N LYS A 75 10.28 -7.09 -11.53
CA LYS A 75 10.82 -7.86 -12.68
C LYS A 75 12.03 -7.20 -13.37
N ARG A 76 12.09 -5.87 -13.42
CA ARG A 76 13.23 -5.13 -13.99
C ARG A 76 14.48 -5.22 -13.10
N ALA A 77 14.30 -5.19 -11.78
CA ALA A 77 15.39 -5.36 -10.83
C ALA A 77 15.93 -6.81 -10.85
N VAL A 78 15.04 -7.81 -10.92
CA VAL A 78 15.43 -9.23 -11.08
C VAL A 78 16.32 -9.42 -12.31
N ARG A 79 15.88 -8.94 -13.49
CA ARG A 79 16.66 -9.05 -14.73
C ARG A 79 18.03 -8.37 -14.66
N LEU A 80 18.08 -7.19 -14.04
CA LEU A 80 19.34 -6.48 -13.85
C LEU A 80 20.28 -7.25 -12.91
N LEU A 81 19.72 -7.88 -11.87
CA LEU A 81 20.47 -8.69 -10.92
C LEU A 81 21.00 -9.98 -11.55
N GLU A 82 20.20 -10.67 -12.37
CA GLU A 82 20.64 -11.83 -13.17
C GLU A 82 21.84 -11.47 -14.04
N GLN A 83 21.75 -10.36 -14.78
CA GLN A 83 22.85 -9.84 -15.60
C GLN A 83 24.10 -9.53 -14.77
N TRP A 84 23.92 -8.94 -13.58
CA TRP A 84 25.02 -8.66 -12.67
C TRP A 84 25.69 -9.94 -12.15
N LEU A 85 24.91 -10.94 -11.75
CA LEU A 85 25.43 -12.21 -11.24
C LEU A 85 26.23 -12.94 -12.32
N GLU A 86 25.74 -12.98 -13.56
CA GLU A 86 26.46 -13.54 -14.70
C GLU A 86 27.76 -12.77 -14.98
N HIS A 87 27.68 -11.44 -15.02
CA HIS A 87 28.83 -10.59 -15.36
C HIS A 87 29.92 -10.60 -14.26
N SER A 88 29.53 -10.67 -12.99
CA SER A 88 30.47 -10.68 -11.86
C SER A 88 31.02 -12.06 -11.53
N ALA A 89 30.37 -13.15 -11.97
CA ALA A 89 30.77 -14.52 -11.65
C ALA A 89 32.24 -14.85 -11.94
N PRO A 90 32.83 -14.48 -13.10
CA PRO A 90 34.24 -14.77 -13.38
C PRO A 90 35.21 -14.10 -12.41
N LEU A 91 34.87 -12.92 -11.89
CA LEU A 91 35.72 -12.16 -10.97
C LEU A 91 35.76 -12.79 -9.57
N ARG A 92 34.70 -13.49 -9.16
CA ARG A 92 34.57 -14.11 -7.81
C ARG A 92 35.67 -15.12 -7.50
N VAL A 93 36.21 -15.78 -8.53
CA VAL A 93 37.32 -16.75 -8.38
C VAL A 93 38.58 -16.10 -7.80
N PHE A 94 38.75 -14.79 -8.02
CA PHE A 94 39.90 -14.02 -7.54
C PHE A 94 39.62 -13.25 -6.23
N ALA A 95 38.39 -13.32 -5.72
CA ALA A 95 38.00 -12.65 -4.48
C ALA A 95 38.47 -13.44 -3.25
N ASP A 96 38.79 -12.73 -2.17
CA ASP A 96 38.92 -13.33 -0.85
C ASP A 96 37.56 -13.82 -0.33
N ASP A 97 37.57 -14.53 0.81
CA ASP A 97 36.37 -15.17 1.33
C ASP A 97 35.26 -14.17 1.67
N GLU A 98 35.60 -12.97 2.13
CA GLU A 98 34.65 -11.91 2.47
C GLU A 98 33.99 -11.33 1.21
N LEU A 99 34.78 -11.01 0.18
CA LEU A 99 34.26 -10.44 -1.06
C LEU A 99 33.60 -11.48 -1.96
N ARG A 100 33.91 -12.77 -1.81
CA ARG A 100 33.30 -13.83 -2.61
C ARG A 100 31.79 -13.94 -2.35
N GLU A 101 31.38 -13.76 -1.10
CA GLU A 101 29.97 -13.78 -0.66
C GLU A 101 29.27 -12.42 -0.84
N SER A 102 30.03 -11.34 -1.05
CA SER A 102 29.47 -10.01 -1.29
C SER A 102 28.76 -9.93 -2.65
N LEU A 103 27.58 -9.32 -2.72
CA LEU A 103 26.87 -9.17 -3.99
C LEU A 103 27.65 -8.31 -4.98
N TRP A 104 28.21 -7.20 -4.50
CA TRP A 104 28.88 -6.20 -5.34
C TRP A 104 30.40 -6.32 -5.27
N ILE A 105 31.00 -6.77 -6.36
CA ILE A 105 32.45 -6.81 -6.54
C ILE A 105 32.87 -6.17 -7.86
N ALA A 106 34.04 -5.55 -7.86
CA ALA A 106 34.67 -4.95 -9.03
C ALA A 106 36.18 -5.16 -8.98
N GLN A 107 36.81 -4.97 -10.14
CA GLN A 107 38.27 -4.92 -10.22
C GLN A 107 38.79 -3.63 -9.57
N ASP A 108 39.85 -3.76 -8.76
CA ASP A 108 40.52 -2.62 -8.13
C ASP A 108 41.14 -1.70 -9.19
N PRO A 109 40.72 -0.42 -9.26
CA PRO A 109 41.21 0.51 -10.27
C PRO A 109 42.70 0.86 -10.14
N LEU A 110 43.32 0.65 -8.96
CA LEU A 110 44.72 1.02 -8.70
C LEU A 110 45.70 -0.12 -9.01
N THR A 111 45.33 -1.35 -8.69
CA THR A 111 46.22 -2.51 -8.82
C THR A 111 45.86 -3.41 -10.00
N GLY A 112 44.62 -3.33 -10.49
CA GLY A 112 44.12 -4.10 -11.63
C GLY A 112 44.13 -5.61 -11.46
N SER A 113 44.58 -6.14 -10.32
CA SER A 113 44.65 -7.58 -10.01
C SER A 113 43.89 -7.95 -8.74
N ARG A 114 43.48 -6.96 -7.93
CA ARG A 114 42.70 -7.19 -6.71
C ARG A 114 41.22 -7.00 -6.98
N VAL A 115 40.40 -7.72 -6.22
CA VAL A 115 38.95 -7.51 -6.16
C VAL A 115 38.66 -6.48 -5.07
N THR A 116 37.66 -5.65 -5.28
CA THR A 116 37.18 -4.65 -4.32
C THR A 116 35.65 -4.61 -4.31
N GLY A 117 35.07 -4.09 -3.23
CA GLY A 117 33.63 -3.90 -3.08
C GLY A 117 33.15 -2.50 -3.49
N PRO A 118 31.95 -2.09 -3.04
CA PRO A 118 31.40 -0.76 -3.28
C PRO A 118 32.30 0.39 -2.80
N PRO A 119 32.29 1.54 -3.49
CA PRO A 119 33.18 2.65 -3.15
C PRO A 119 32.74 3.35 -1.85
N ALA A 120 33.63 3.34 -0.85
CA ALA A 120 33.44 3.96 0.45
C ALA A 120 33.34 5.50 0.41
N THR A 121 33.80 6.14 -0.66
CA THR A 121 33.77 7.61 -0.82
C THR A 121 33.02 8.04 -2.08
N GLY A 122 32.67 9.32 -2.17
CA GLY A 122 32.02 9.89 -3.34
C GLY A 122 32.94 10.05 -4.57
N LYS A 123 34.27 10.03 -4.40
CA LYS A 123 35.22 10.33 -5.49
C LYS A 123 35.07 9.40 -6.70
N PRO A 124 34.98 8.06 -6.56
CA PRO A 124 34.80 7.17 -7.70
C PRO A 124 33.54 7.46 -8.51
N ARG A 125 32.45 7.90 -7.85
CA ARG A 125 31.20 8.29 -8.53
C ARG A 125 31.36 9.61 -9.30
N GLN A 126 32.10 10.57 -8.74
CA GLN A 126 32.43 11.82 -9.44
C GLN A 126 33.33 11.57 -10.66
N THR A 127 34.28 10.65 -10.55
CA THR A 127 35.12 10.23 -11.67
C THR A 127 34.29 9.55 -12.74
N PHE A 128 33.44 8.59 -12.36
CA PHE A 128 32.49 7.93 -13.28
C PHE A 128 31.68 8.94 -14.09
N VAL A 129 31.01 9.89 -13.43
CA VAL A 129 30.22 10.95 -14.09
C VAL A 129 31.04 11.70 -15.14
N LYS A 130 32.27 12.08 -14.79
CA LYS A 130 33.15 12.84 -15.70
C LYS A 130 33.57 11.99 -16.90
N GLU A 131 33.96 10.74 -16.67
CA GLU A 131 34.48 9.86 -17.72
C GLU A 131 33.40 9.39 -18.69
N VAL A 132 32.18 9.14 -18.21
CA VAL A 132 31.04 8.82 -19.07
C VAL A 132 30.34 10.08 -19.62
N ALA A 133 30.86 11.27 -19.31
CA ALA A 133 30.29 12.56 -19.70
C ALA A 133 28.78 12.68 -19.38
N LEU A 134 28.37 12.19 -18.20
CA LEU A 134 26.97 12.25 -17.78
C LEU A 134 26.62 13.69 -17.39
N THR A 135 25.62 14.27 -18.06
CA THR A 135 25.14 15.63 -17.82
C THR A 135 23.69 15.66 -17.35
N ASP A 136 23.32 16.71 -16.62
CA ASP A 136 21.93 17.04 -16.32
C ASP A 136 21.24 17.78 -17.49
N ASP A 137 19.98 18.15 -17.29
CA ASP A 137 19.14 18.85 -18.28
C ASP A 137 19.66 20.25 -18.63
N LEU A 138 20.59 20.81 -17.83
CA LEU A 138 21.24 22.10 -18.07
C LEU A 138 22.62 21.94 -18.73
N GLY A 139 23.01 20.71 -19.10
CA GLY A 139 24.33 20.41 -19.68
C GLY A 139 25.48 20.47 -18.68
N THR A 140 25.19 20.52 -17.37
CA THR A 140 26.19 20.53 -16.31
C THR A 140 26.53 19.08 -15.92
N PRO A 141 27.76 18.76 -15.48
CA PRO A 141 28.08 17.40 -15.01
C PRO A 141 27.11 16.92 -13.92
N PHE A 142 26.48 15.77 -14.16
CA PHE A 142 25.42 15.24 -13.31
C PHE A 142 25.95 14.85 -11.93
N THR A 143 25.20 15.09 -10.86
CA THR A 143 25.59 14.63 -9.51
C THR A 143 24.72 13.46 -9.06
N ILE A 144 25.33 12.28 -8.91
CA ILE A 144 24.66 11.10 -8.36
C ILE A 144 24.52 11.26 -6.84
N HIS A 145 23.38 11.79 -6.41
CA HIS A 145 23.01 11.87 -4.99
C HIS A 145 22.43 10.54 -4.52
N ARG A 146 23.22 9.74 -3.81
CA ARG A 146 22.77 8.43 -3.29
C ARG A 146 21.47 8.53 -2.50
N GLY A 147 21.37 9.49 -1.57
CA GLY A 147 20.15 9.71 -0.77
C GLY A 147 18.90 10.09 -1.57
N ARG A 148 19.03 10.39 -2.88
CA ARG A 148 17.92 10.70 -3.77
C ARG A 148 17.47 9.51 -4.63
N ILE A 149 18.22 8.40 -4.66
CA ILE A 149 17.87 7.22 -5.48
C ILE A 149 16.47 6.69 -5.14
N ARG A 150 16.14 6.60 -3.85
CA ARG A 150 14.80 6.18 -3.40
C ARG A 150 13.71 7.15 -3.85
N ALA A 151 13.94 8.46 -3.68
CA ALA A 151 13.01 9.49 -4.17
C ALA A 151 12.80 9.39 -5.69
N THR A 152 13.85 9.03 -6.46
CA THR A 152 13.71 8.78 -7.91
C THR A 152 12.86 7.54 -8.21
N TYR A 153 12.99 6.47 -7.42
CA TYR A 153 12.12 5.29 -7.55
C TYR A 153 10.65 5.63 -7.28
N GLU A 154 10.37 6.35 -6.19
CA GLU A 154 9.00 6.76 -5.83
C GLU A 154 8.40 7.71 -6.86
N GLU A 155 9.16 8.67 -7.38
CA GLU A 155 8.74 9.52 -8.49
C GLU A 155 8.42 8.71 -9.76
N GLN A 156 9.20 7.65 -10.06
CA GLN A 156 8.88 6.74 -11.17
C GLN A 156 7.61 5.93 -10.92
N LEU A 157 7.33 5.53 -9.68
CA LEU A 157 6.06 4.89 -9.32
C LEU A 157 4.90 5.87 -9.48
N ALA A 158 5.05 7.10 -8.99
CA ALA A 158 4.04 8.14 -9.07
C ALA A 158 3.64 8.43 -10.53
N ARG A 159 4.62 8.51 -11.44
CA ARG A 159 4.38 8.66 -12.88
C ARG A 159 3.65 7.48 -13.53
N ARG A 160 3.65 6.30 -12.91
CA ARG A 160 2.89 5.12 -13.36
C ARG A 160 1.47 5.07 -12.79
N GLY A 161 1.01 6.16 -12.16
CA GLY A 161 -0.32 6.26 -11.56
C GLY A 161 -0.38 5.71 -10.14
N TRP A 162 0.76 5.44 -9.50
CA TRP A 162 0.76 5.21 -8.06
C TRP A 162 0.43 6.54 -7.37
N THR A 163 -0.75 6.60 -6.79
CA THR A 163 -1.21 7.68 -5.94
C THR A 163 -1.37 7.05 -4.57
N GLY A 164 -1.02 7.70 -3.47
CA GLY A 164 -1.02 7.12 -2.11
C GLY A 164 -2.31 6.40 -1.66
N ARG A 165 -3.37 6.40 -2.48
CA ARG A 165 -4.50 5.45 -2.49
C ARG A 165 -4.11 3.97 -2.51
N ALA A 166 -3.03 3.59 -3.18
CA ALA A 166 -2.71 2.19 -3.52
C ALA A 166 -1.84 1.45 -2.48
N THR A 167 -1.80 1.93 -1.22
CA THR A 167 -0.91 1.51 -0.12
C THR A 167 0.38 2.33 -0.06
N ILE A 168 0.61 2.97 1.10
CA ILE A 168 1.85 3.68 1.49
C ILE A 168 3.00 2.67 1.58
N ASP A 169 4.24 3.07 1.25
CA ASP A 169 5.38 2.18 1.42
C ASP A 169 5.41 1.66 2.88
N PRO A 170 5.47 0.33 3.11
CA PRO A 170 5.42 -0.23 4.46
C PRO A 170 6.56 0.25 5.36
N ASN A 171 7.65 0.77 4.79
CA ASN A 171 8.79 1.32 5.52
C ASN A 171 8.64 2.80 5.86
N HIS A 172 7.53 3.43 5.46
CA HIS A 172 7.21 4.82 5.75
C HIS A 172 6.06 4.95 6.73
N THR A 173 6.13 6.00 7.56
CA THR A 173 4.91 6.49 8.21
C THR A 173 4.08 7.25 7.17
N PRO A 174 2.75 7.30 7.32
CA PRO A 174 1.90 8.10 6.44
C PRO A 174 2.33 9.58 6.34
N ARG A 175 2.85 10.13 7.45
CA ARG A 175 3.40 11.49 7.49
C ARG A 175 4.65 11.61 6.62
N THR A 176 5.61 10.68 6.77
CA THR A 176 6.84 10.66 5.96
C THR A 176 6.52 10.52 4.48
N GLU A 177 5.57 9.65 4.13
CA GLU A 177 5.09 9.49 2.76
C GLU A 177 4.52 10.79 2.20
N GLY A 178 3.60 11.42 2.94
CA GLY A 178 2.97 12.68 2.54
C GLY A 178 3.97 13.84 2.40
N ASP A 179 4.84 14.03 3.40
CA ASP A 179 5.73 15.19 3.49
C ASP A 179 6.89 15.15 2.49
N HIS A 180 7.27 13.97 1.99
CA HIS A 180 8.49 13.81 1.20
C HIS A 180 8.30 13.13 -0.16
N TYR A 181 7.26 12.34 -0.35
CA TYR A 181 7.13 11.45 -1.51
C TYR A 181 5.82 11.62 -2.28
N VAL A 182 4.78 12.17 -1.64
CA VAL A 182 3.50 12.53 -2.28
C VAL A 182 3.43 14.05 -2.49
N ILE A 183 4.56 14.69 -2.81
CA ILE A 183 4.59 16.09 -3.24
C ILE A 183 4.25 16.12 -4.73
N PRO A 184 3.12 16.72 -5.15
CA PRO A 184 2.75 16.75 -6.56
C PRO A 184 3.74 17.60 -7.35
N THR A 185 4.34 17.02 -8.39
CA THR A 185 5.25 17.72 -9.32
C THR A 185 4.61 17.99 -10.68
N THR A 186 3.37 17.50 -10.90
CA THR A 186 2.58 17.68 -12.13
C THR A 186 1.12 18.00 -11.80
N PRO A 187 0.37 18.67 -12.71
CA PRO A 187 -1.06 18.93 -12.51
C PRO A 187 -1.88 17.67 -12.24
N ALA A 188 -1.62 16.57 -12.99
CA ALA A 188 -2.34 15.32 -12.78
C ALA A 188 -2.11 14.69 -11.39
N GLN A 189 -0.91 14.87 -10.82
CA GLN A 189 -0.63 14.43 -9.44
C GLN A 189 -1.31 15.34 -8.42
N LEU A 190 -1.38 16.65 -8.69
CA LEU A 190 -2.12 17.59 -7.84
C LEU A 190 -3.61 17.22 -7.82
N ASP A 191 -4.24 17.03 -8.98
CA ASP A 191 -5.64 16.61 -9.10
C ASP A 191 -5.90 15.30 -8.33
N ALA A 192 -4.96 14.35 -8.38
CA ALA A 192 -5.08 13.10 -7.63
C ALA A 192 -5.02 13.30 -6.11
N VAL A 193 -4.13 14.17 -5.63
CA VAL A 193 -4.03 14.51 -4.20
C VAL A 193 -5.27 15.28 -3.73
N GLU A 194 -5.72 16.27 -4.50
CA GLU A 194 -6.94 17.03 -4.22
C GLU A 194 -8.15 16.09 -4.15
N SER A 195 -8.31 15.18 -5.11
CA SER A 195 -9.37 14.19 -5.10
C SER A 195 -9.32 13.26 -3.87
N ILE A 196 -8.13 12.88 -3.37
CA ILE A 196 -8.00 12.12 -2.10
C ILE A 196 -8.47 12.95 -0.91
N ILE A 197 -8.13 14.24 -0.87
CA ILE A 197 -8.55 15.16 0.19
C ILE A 197 -10.07 15.33 0.16
N GLU A 198 -10.65 15.57 -1.01
CA GLU A 198 -12.09 15.68 -1.23
C GLU A 198 -12.82 14.40 -0.81
N ASP A 199 -12.34 13.23 -1.23
CA ASP A 199 -12.88 11.93 -0.82
C ASP A 199 -12.87 11.78 0.71
N GLY A 200 -11.74 12.14 1.34
CA GLY A 200 -11.59 12.08 2.79
C GLY A 200 -12.51 13.05 3.54
N GLN A 201 -12.65 14.28 3.06
CA GLN A 201 -13.56 15.27 3.63
C GLN A 201 -15.02 14.87 3.46
N ALA A 202 -15.40 14.37 2.27
CA ALA A 202 -16.73 13.86 2.01
C ALA A 202 -17.05 12.65 2.89
N ASP A 203 -16.07 11.75 3.12
CA ASP A 203 -16.22 10.62 4.03
C ASP A 203 -16.40 11.04 5.49
N LEU A 204 -15.64 12.03 5.95
CA LEU A 204 -15.81 12.62 7.29
C LEU A 204 -17.18 13.26 7.45
N LEU A 205 -17.64 14.03 6.47
CA LEU A 205 -18.96 14.65 6.51
C LEU A 205 -20.07 13.59 6.56
N ARG A 206 -19.98 12.56 5.71
CA ARG A 206 -20.92 11.42 5.72
C ARG A 206 -20.94 10.72 7.08
N LYS A 207 -19.76 10.49 7.68
CA LYS A 207 -19.61 9.90 9.02
C LYS A 207 -20.06 10.81 10.16
N ALA A 208 -20.21 12.12 9.94
CA ALA A 208 -20.72 13.04 10.95
C ALA A 208 -22.25 13.10 10.99
N LEU A 209 -22.94 12.67 9.92
CA LEU A 209 -24.40 12.63 9.89
C LEU A 209 -24.93 11.59 10.90
N ALA A 210 -26.03 11.92 11.57
CA ALA A 210 -26.70 11.00 12.49
C ALA A 210 -27.23 9.77 11.74
N PRO A 211 -27.20 8.56 12.33
CA PRO A 211 -27.68 7.37 11.65
C PRO A 211 -29.21 7.42 11.59
N VAL A 212 -29.77 7.02 10.45
CA VAL A 212 -31.21 6.97 10.23
C VAL A 212 -31.76 5.70 10.87
N VAL A 213 -32.40 5.84 12.02
CA VAL A 213 -33.06 4.73 12.74
C VAL A 213 -34.55 5.03 12.78
N LEU A 214 -35.37 4.16 12.18
CA LEU A 214 -36.80 4.34 12.06
C LEU A 214 -37.54 3.14 12.66
N THR A 215 -38.65 3.41 13.35
CA THR A 215 -39.67 2.38 13.60
C THR A 215 -40.50 2.13 12.33
N SER A 216 -41.15 0.97 12.25
CA SER A 216 -42.07 0.66 11.14
C SER A 216 -43.19 1.69 11.00
N GLU A 217 -43.68 2.22 12.12
CA GLU A 217 -44.70 3.26 12.17
C GLU A 217 -44.16 4.60 11.66
N GLN A 218 -42.99 5.04 12.12
CA GLN A 218 -42.34 6.28 11.62
C GLN A 218 -42.04 6.22 10.12
N ALA A 219 -41.65 5.05 9.60
CA ALA A 219 -41.39 4.89 8.19
C ALA A 219 -42.67 4.95 7.34
N ALA A 220 -43.78 4.38 7.84
CA ALA A 220 -45.09 4.49 7.22
C ALA A 220 -45.63 5.94 7.27
N THR A 221 -45.52 6.61 8.42
CA THR A 221 -45.94 8.01 8.58
C THR A 221 -45.13 8.96 7.70
N PHE A 222 -43.85 8.71 7.48
CA PHE A 222 -43.02 9.52 6.58
C PHE A 222 -43.49 9.46 5.12
N VAL A 223 -43.89 8.27 4.65
CA VAL A 223 -44.44 8.07 3.30
C VAL A 223 -45.78 8.79 3.14
N GLU A 224 -46.64 8.71 4.14
CA GLU A 224 -47.98 9.31 4.09
C GLU A 224 -47.96 10.84 4.26
N GLY A 225 -47.02 11.37 5.06
CA GLY A 225 -46.99 12.77 5.44
C GLY A 225 -46.24 13.71 4.47
N PHE A 226 -45.28 13.21 3.69
CA PHE A 226 -44.36 14.06 2.91
C PHE A 226 -44.09 13.57 1.47
N PRO A 227 -45.11 13.32 0.63
CA PRO A 227 -44.93 12.77 -0.71
C PRO A 227 -44.07 13.64 -1.65
N GLY A 228 -44.08 14.97 -1.49
CA GLY A 228 -43.25 15.88 -2.30
C GLY A 228 -41.77 15.89 -1.92
N GLU A 229 -41.41 15.48 -0.70
CA GLU A 229 -40.02 15.44 -0.23
C GLU A 229 -39.31 14.14 -0.64
N VAL A 230 -40.10 13.07 -0.75
CA VAL A 230 -39.74 11.80 -1.39
C VAL A 230 -39.32 12.04 -2.85
N GLU A 231 -40.13 12.79 -3.60
CA GLU A 231 -39.86 13.18 -4.99
C GLU A 231 -38.62 14.08 -5.12
N ARG A 232 -38.42 15.06 -4.21
CA ARG A 232 -37.25 15.96 -4.19
C ARG A 232 -35.93 15.24 -3.89
N LEU A 233 -35.97 14.17 -3.09
CA LEU A 233 -34.81 13.33 -2.77
C LEU A 233 -34.52 12.27 -3.84
N GLY A 234 -35.31 12.22 -4.93
CA GLY A 234 -35.14 11.22 -5.99
C GLY A 234 -35.50 9.79 -5.56
N LEU A 235 -36.18 9.64 -4.42
CA LEU A 235 -36.71 8.37 -3.96
C LEU A 235 -38.12 8.25 -4.55
N ASP A 236 -38.38 7.28 -5.42
CA ASP A 236 -39.76 7.03 -5.84
C ASP A 236 -40.53 6.30 -4.73
N THR A 237 -41.87 6.40 -4.74
CA THR A 237 -42.73 5.75 -3.74
C THR A 237 -42.49 4.23 -3.66
N ALA A 238 -42.11 3.61 -4.79
CA ALA A 238 -41.74 2.21 -4.86
C ALA A 238 -40.45 1.90 -4.07
N SER A 239 -39.44 2.76 -4.14
CA SER A 239 -38.18 2.64 -3.39
C SER A 239 -38.40 2.73 -1.89
N ILE A 240 -39.32 3.60 -1.45
CA ILE A 240 -39.64 3.68 -0.02
C ILE A 240 -40.47 2.47 0.43
N ALA A 241 -41.45 2.04 -0.37
CA ALA A 241 -42.19 0.81 -0.07
C ALA A 241 -41.24 -0.40 0.04
N ALA A 242 -40.27 -0.52 -0.86
CA ALA A 242 -39.25 -1.57 -0.82
C ALA A 242 -38.31 -1.47 0.40
N LEU A 243 -37.94 -0.25 0.81
CA LEU A 243 -37.18 0.00 2.05
C LEU A 243 -37.98 -0.41 3.30
N VAL A 244 -39.25 -0.02 3.37
CA VAL A 244 -40.13 -0.31 4.52
C VAL A 244 -40.47 -1.80 4.57
N GLY A 245 -40.77 -2.39 3.42
CA GLY A 245 -41.12 -3.80 3.24
C GLY A 245 -39.97 -4.79 3.41
N GLY A 246 -38.73 -4.29 3.47
CA GLY A 246 -37.53 -5.12 3.68
C GLY A 246 -36.94 -5.72 2.40
N GLU A 247 -37.46 -5.37 1.23
CA GLU A 247 -36.95 -5.82 -0.07
C GLU A 247 -35.53 -5.31 -0.36
N ARG A 248 -35.12 -4.23 0.33
CA ARG A 248 -33.76 -3.65 0.23
C ARG A 248 -32.88 -3.97 1.43
N ASP A 249 -33.26 -4.93 2.26
CA ASP A 249 -32.47 -5.32 3.42
C ASP A 249 -31.15 -5.96 2.99
N VAL A 250 -30.08 -5.41 3.54
CA VAL A 250 -28.76 -6.04 3.66
C VAL A 250 -28.59 -6.49 5.11
N PHE A 251 -27.47 -7.16 5.41
CA PHE A 251 -27.29 -7.82 6.70
C PHE A 251 -27.65 -6.96 7.93
N THR A 252 -27.17 -5.73 8.05
CA THR A 252 -27.40 -4.87 9.23
C THR A 252 -28.41 -3.74 9.02
N ALA A 253 -28.90 -3.49 7.80
CA ALA A 253 -29.66 -2.29 7.45
C ALA A 253 -30.49 -2.48 6.18
N ALA A 254 -31.47 -1.62 5.93
CA ALA A 254 -32.06 -1.44 4.62
C ALA A 254 -31.22 -0.43 3.83
N CYS A 255 -30.89 -0.72 2.57
CA CYS A 255 -30.09 0.16 1.72
C CYS A 255 -30.98 1.06 0.86
N ALA A 256 -30.81 2.37 0.98
CA ALA A 256 -31.58 3.35 0.20
C ALA A 256 -31.34 3.23 -1.31
N ASP A 257 -30.11 2.95 -1.74
CA ASP A 257 -29.77 2.67 -3.13
C ASP A 257 -28.52 1.78 -3.21
N GLN A 258 -28.71 0.53 -3.65
CA GLN A 258 -27.62 -0.46 -3.73
C GLN A 258 -26.71 -0.25 -4.94
N LEU A 259 -27.17 0.49 -5.97
CA LEU A 259 -26.43 0.76 -7.21
C LEU A 259 -25.69 2.10 -7.19
N ALA A 260 -26.09 3.00 -6.29
CA ALA A 260 -25.33 4.20 -5.91
C ALA A 260 -24.33 3.94 -4.76
N GLY A 261 -23.89 2.68 -4.59
CA GLY A 261 -23.01 2.28 -3.50
C GLY A 261 -21.67 3.04 -3.49
N LEU A 262 -21.38 3.73 -2.38
CA LEU A 262 -20.18 4.58 -2.20
C LEU A 262 -18.86 3.80 -2.06
N HIS A 263 -18.92 2.47 -2.03
CA HIS A 263 -17.78 1.59 -1.73
C HIS A 263 -17.50 0.59 -2.85
N GLY A 264 -18.10 0.79 -4.03
CA GLY A 264 -17.93 -0.08 -5.19
C GLY A 264 -18.09 0.69 -6.51
N PRO A 265 -17.90 0.02 -7.66
CA PRO A 265 -18.10 0.64 -8.95
C PRO A 265 -19.56 1.09 -9.12
N ALA A 266 -19.77 2.29 -9.68
CA ALA A 266 -21.10 2.82 -9.95
C ALA A 266 -21.93 1.84 -10.80
N GLY A 267 -23.21 1.66 -10.44
CA GLY A 267 -24.13 0.76 -11.12
C GLY A 267 -23.97 -0.73 -10.77
N LYS A 268 -23.11 -1.07 -9.81
CA LYS A 268 -22.98 -2.44 -9.28
C LYS A 268 -23.36 -2.48 -7.80
N PRO A 269 -23.87 -3.63 -7.31
CA PRO A 269 -24.10 -3.82 -5.88
C PRO A 269 -22.84 -3.55 -5.06
N CYS A 270 -23.03 -2.86 -3.93
CA CYS A 270 -21.95 -2.51 -3.01
C CYS A 270 -21.23 -3.78 -2.47
N PRO A 271 -19.90 -3.91 -2.62
CA PRO A 271 -19.13 -5.08 -2.16
C PRO A 271 -18.66 -4.96 -0.69
N ALA A 272 -19.12 -3.92 0.03
CA ALA A 272 -18.62 -3.57 1.34
C ALA A 272 -18.95 -4.64 2.41
N ARG A 273 -18.15 -4.65 3.46
CA ARG A 273 -18.38 -5.51 4.63
C ARG A 273 -19.65 -5.09 5.37
N PRO A 274 -20.32 -6.01 6.09
CA PRO A 274 -21.55 -5.69 6.81
C PRO A 274 -21.43 -4.50 7.77
N TRP A 275 -20.31 -4.37 8.48
CA TRP A 275 -20.09 -3.25 9.39
C TRP A 275 -19.93 -1.89 8.71
N VAL A 276 -19.58 -1.84 7.42
CA VAL A 276 -19.45 -0.57 6.69
C VAL A 276 -20.80 0.15 6.62
N CYS A 277 -21.91 -0.59 6.61
CA CYS A 277 -23.25 -0.02 6.65
C CYS A 277 -23.49 0.86 7.89
N LEU A 278 -22.79 0.63 9.01
CA LEU A 278 -22.95 1.42 10.23
C LEU A 278 -22.54 2.89 10.07
N LEU A 279 -21.69 3.20 9.08
CA LEU A 279 -21.24 4.55 8.76
C LEU A 279 -21.73 5.03 7.38
N CYS A 280 -22.55 4.23 6.69
CA CYS A 280 -23.03 4.55 5.36
C CYS A 280 -24.25 5.48 5.44
N PRO A 281 -24.28 6.61 4.72
CA PRO A 281 -25.43 7.52 4.71
C PRO A 281 -26.67 6.92 4.03
N LEU A 282 -26.51 5.84 3.25
CA LEU A 282 -27.62 5.14 2.60
C LEU A 282 -28.24 4.05 3.50
N ALA A 283 -27.70 3.83 4.71
CA ALA A 283 -28.20 2.80 5.61
C ALA A 283 -29.37 3.31 6.47
N VAL A 284 -30.46 2.56 6.45
CA VAL A 284 -31.63 2.77 7.30
C VAL A 284 -31.79 1.59 8.25
N PHE A 285 -31.73 1.85 9.55
CA PHE A 285 -31.85 0.82 10.58
C PHE A 285 -33.29 0.73 11.07
N MET A 286 -33.85 -0.47 11.08
CA MET A 286 -35.23 -0.76 11.48
C MET A 286 -35.25 -1.88 12.53
N PRO A 287 -36.34 -2.06 13.31
CA PRO A 287 -36.38 -3.02 14.41
C PRO A 287 -36.05 -4.47 14.00
N ARG A 288 -36.37 -4.86 12.77
CA ARG A 288 -36.05 -6.18 12.23
C ARG A 288 -34.54 -6.43 12.07
N HIS A 289 -33.70 -5.39 12.04
CA HIS A 289 -32.25 -5.52 11.94
C HIS A 289 -31.56 -5.69 13.30
N ILE A 290 -32.28 -5.52 14.42
CA ILE A 290 -31.69 -5.51 15.76
C ILE A 290 -30.89 -6.80 16.03
N GLY A 291 -31.39 -7.97 15.64
CA GLY A 291 -30.67 -9.23 15.84
C GLY A 291 -29.30 -9.23 15.17
N ASN A 292 -29.21 -8.78 13.91
CA ASN A 292 -27.96 -8.73 13.16
C ASN A 292 -27.01 -7.63 13.66
N LEU A 293 -27.56 -6.53 14.18
CA LEU A 293 -26.79 -5.50 14.86
C LEU A 293 -26.17 -6.03 16.17
N LEU A 294 -26.89 -6.85 16.94
CA LEU A 294 -26.37 -7.50 18.16
C LEU A 294 -25.33 -8.59 17.86
N ARG A 295 -25.49 -9.34 16.77
CA ARG A 295 -24.45 -10.26 16.26
C ARG A 295 -23.16 -9.51 15.97
N LEU A 296 -23.26 -8.37 15.30
CA LEU A 296 -22.10 -7.56 14.95
C LEU A 296 -21.46 -6.90 16.18
N GLU A 297 -22.24 -6.47 17.17
CA GLU A 297 -21.73 -5.99 18.46
C GLU A 297 -20.91 -7.08 19.18
N SER A 298 -21.43 -8.31 19.21
CA SER A 298 -20.75 -9.47 19.80
C SER A 298 -19.46 -9.82 19.06
N PHE A 299 -19.47 -9.76 17.73
CA PHE A 299 -18.28 -9.92 16.89
C PHE A 299 -17.22 -8.88 17.24
N PHE A 300 -17.55 -7.59 17.32
CA PHE A 300 -16.58 -6.56 17.70
C PHE A 300 -15.98 -6.81 19.09
N LEU A 301 -16.78 -7.28 20.06
CA LEU A 301 -16.28 -7.63 21.39
C LEU A 301 -15.31 -8.82 21.35
N ARG A 302 -15.55 -9.83 20.50
CA ARG A 302 -14.62 -10.94 20.28
C ARG A 302 -13.33 -10.46 19.64
N GLN A 303 -13.43 -9.67 18.57
CA GLN A 303 -12.29 -9.09 17.87
C GLN A 303 -11.43 -8.26 18.82
N PHE A 304 -12.02 -7.41 19.67
CA PHE A 304 -11.29 -6.62 20.66
C PHE A 304 -10.46 -7.49 21.63
N ARG A 305 -10.92 -8.70 21.97
CA ARG A 305 -10.17 -9.62 22.86
C ARG A 305 -9.04 -10.34 22.14
N GLN A 306 -9.08 -10.43 20.81
CA GLN A 306 -8.15 -11.22 20.00
C GLN A 306 -7.06 -10.38 19.33
N MET A 307 -7.16 -9.04 19.36
CA MET A 307 -6.20 -8.15 18.70
C MET A 307 -5.66 -7.06 19.61
N PRO A 308 -4.48 -6.49 19.31
CA PRO A 308 -3.99 -5.30 20.00
C PRO A 308 -4.99 -4.15 19.90
N THR A 309 -5.18 -3.39 20.99
CA THR A 309 -6.14 -2.28 21.07
C THR A 309 -6.01 -1.29 19.92
N GLU A 310 -4.78 -0.91 19.55
CA GLU A 310 -4.54 0.02 18.45
C GLU A 310 -5.04 -0.52 17.10
N HIS A 311 -4.83 -1.82 16.86
CA HIS A 311 -5.34 -2.48 15.65
C HIS A 311 -6.87 -2.47 15.65
N PHE A 312 -7.51 -2.81 16.78
CA PHE A 312 -8.95 -2.79 16.89
C PHE A 312 -9.54 -1.40 16.63
N VAL A 313 -8.99 -0.37 17.28
CA VAL A 313 -9.47 1.01 17.11
C VAL A 313 -9.37 1.45 15.66
N ARG A 314 -8.28 1.07 14.96
CA ARG A 314 -8.10 1.39 13.54
C ARG A 314 -9.08 0.64 12.63
N ALA A 315 -9.30 -0.65 12.86
CA ALA A 315 -10.10 -1.51 11.97
C ALA A 315 -11.60 -1.41 12.24
N PHE A 316 -12.00 -1.43 13.52
CA PHE A 316 -13.37 -1.60 13.97
C PHE A 316 -13.89 -0.44 14.83
N GLY A 317 -13.01 0.35 15.44
CA GLY A 317 -13.36 1.39 16.41
C GLY A 317 -14.52 2.30 16.01
N PRO A 318 -14.48 2.97 14.84
CA PRO A 318 -15.56 3.84 14.38
C PRO A 318 -16.92 3.13 14.21
N TYR A 319 -16.90 1.86 13.80
CA TYR A 319 -18.12 1.08 13.60
C TYR A 319 -18.69 0.61 14.94
N ALA A 320 -17.82 0.11 15.82
CA ALA A 320 -18.20 -0.35 17.15
C ALA A 320 -18.80 0.79 17.98
N ASP A 321 -18.16 1.96 17.99
CA ASP A 321 -18.67 3.14 18.70
C ASP A 321 -20.01 3.61 18.13
N ARG A 322 -20.14 3.75 16.81
CA ARG A 322 -21.41 4.16 16.20
C ARG A 322 -22.55 3.18 16.55
N LEU A 323 -22.26 1.88 16.50
CA LEU A 323 -23.23 0.84 16.82
C LEU A 323 -23.72 0.95 18.27
N SER A 324 -22.79 1.01 19.23
CA SER A 324 -23.11 1.01 20.66
C SER A 324 -23.66 2.35 21.15
N SER A 325 -23.21 3.46 20.58
CA SER A 325 -23.46 4.80 21.10
C SER A 325 -24.62 5.51 20.39
N GLU A 326 -24.87 5.20 19.11
CA GLU A 326 -25.83 5.95 18.29
C GLU A 326 -26.93 5.12 17.64
N ILE A 327 -26.69 3.85 17.33
CA ILE A 327 -27.67 2.98 16.64
C ILE A 327 -28.49 2.17 17.63
N LEU A 328 -27.85 1.27 18.39
CA LEU A 328 -28.55 0.39 19.34
C LEU A 328 -29.36 1.15 20.40
N PRO A 329 -28.87 2.26 20.99
CA PRO A 329 -29.64 3.02 21.98
C PRO A 329 -30.94 3.63 21.46
N LYS A 330 -31.09 3.82 20.14
CA LYS A 330 -32.32 4.35 19.53
C LYS A 330 -33.45 3.31 19.47
N PHE A 331 -33.14 2.03 19.65
CA PHE A 331 -34.16 0.98 19.78
C PHE A 331 -34.59 0.79 21.25
N THR A 332 -35.86 0.44 21.44
CA THR A 332 -36.39 0.20 22.80
C THR A 332 -35.67 -0.96 23.48
N ALA A 333 -35.52 -0.89 24.81
CA ALA A 333 -34.88 -1.96 25.58
C ALA A 333 -35.59 -3.30 25.43
N ASP A 334 -36.93 -3.28 25.30
CA ASP A 334 -37.76 -4.46 25.06
C ASP A 334 -37.48 -5.10 23.67
N ALA A 335 -37.39 -4.29 22.61
CA ALA A 335 -37.05 -4.78 21.28
C ALA A 335 -35.64 -5.41 21.24
N ARG A 336 -34.67 -4.77 21.90
CA ARG A 336 -33.31 -5.31 22.06
C ARG A 336 -33.31 -6.62 22.86
N SER A 337 -34.05 -6.68 23.96
CA SER A 337 -34.12 -7.87 24.81
C SER A 337 -34.82 -9.05 24.13
N ARG A 338 -35.80 -8.79 23.26
CA ARG A 338 -36.41 -9.84 22.42
C ARG A 338 -35.42 -10.37 21.40
N ALA A 339 -34.82 -9.48 20.60
CA ALA A 339 -33.86 -9.86 19.57
C ALA A 339 -32.65 -10.61 20.15
N ALA A 340 -32.15 -10.21 21.32
CA ALA A 340 -31.03 -10.89 21.99
C ALA A 340 -31.30 -12.37 22.31
N ARG A 341 -32.57 -12.79 22.46
CA ARG A 341 -32.92 -14.21 22.69
C ARG A 341 -32.83 -15.06 21.43
N GLU A 342 -32.79 -14.43 20.27
CA GLU A 342 -32.75 -15.07 18.95
C GLU A 342 -31.35 -15.04 18.34
N VAL A 343 -30.36 -14.53 19.07
CA VAL A 343 -28.96 -14.40 18.62
C VAL A 343 -28.11 -15.45 19.32
N ALA A 344 -27.44 -16.29 18.53
CA ALA A 344 -26.43 -17.22 19.03
C ALA A 344 -25.14 -16.47 19.41
N ASP A 345 -24.40 -16.98 20.39
CA ASP A 345 -23.10 -16.44 20.78
C ASP A 345 -21.96 -17.01 19.92
N ASP A 346 -22.10 -16.90 18.61
CA ASP A 346 -21.10 -17.29 17.63
C ASP A 346 -21.14 -16.36 16.39
N ASP A 347 -20.24 -16.60 15.44
CA ASP A 347 -20.09 -15.81 14.22
C ASP A 347 -20.70 -16.52 12.98
N THR A 348 -21.42 -17.63 13.15
CA THR A 348 -21.86 -18.49 12.04
C THR A 348 -22.87 -17.81 11.11
N GLU A 349 -23.64 -16.87 11.64
CA GLU A 349 -24.66 -16.13 10.90
C GLU A 349 -24.13 -14.80 10.33
N LEU A 350 -22.86 -14.46 10.54
CA LEU A 350 -22.24 -13.29 9.94
C LEU A 350 -21.72 -13.61 8.53
N PRO A 351 -22.02 -12.77 7.52
CA PRO A 351 -21.50 -12.96 6.17
C PRO A 351 -20.05 -12.44 6.07
N LEU A 352 -19.15 -13.12 6.78
CA LEU A 352 -17.70 -12.91 6.77
C LEU A 352 -17.09 -13.53 5.50
N ARG A 353 -15.98 -12.97 5.00
CA ARG A 353 -15.18 -13.64 3.97
C ARG A 353 -14.25 -14.68 4.62
N PRO A 354 -13.71 -15.66 3.86
CA PRO A 354 -12.88 -16.72 4.41
C PRO A 354 -11.69 -16.22 5.23
N GLU A 355 -11.07 -15.10 4.83
CA GLU A 355 -9.96 -14.49 5.57
C GLU A 355 -10.35 -13.86 6.92
N GLU A 356 -11.64 -13.81 7.24
CA GLU A 356 -12.18 -13.21 8.47
C GLU A 356 -12.78 -14.25 9.44
N MET A 357 -12.74 -15.54 9.10
CA MET A 357 -13.35 -16.63 9.87
C MET A 357 -12.39 -17.27 10.90
N SER A 358 -11.26 -16.62 11.25
CA SER A 358 -10.20 -17.23 12.06
C SER A 358 -10.41 -17.11 13.57
#